data_AF-W6U0A5-F1
#
_entry.id   AF-W6U0A5-F1
#
_cell.length_a   1.000
_cell.length_b   1.000
_cell.length_c   1.000
_cell.angle_alpha   90.00
_cell.angle_beta   90.00
_cell.angle_gamma   90.00
#
_symmetry.space_group_name_H-M   'P 1'
#
loop_
_entity.id
_entity.type
_entity.pdbx_description
1 polymer ?
#
loop_
_entity_poly.entity_id
_entity_poly.type
_entity_poly.pdbx_seq_one_letter_code
_entity_poly.pdbx_strand_id
1 'polypeptide(L)'
;MHEFLERLLTDQLTLEERLVYASRRKHEPSEKIYQAYVPRVFELLRHTDAAHLKRDLYLVLEDIIPPGIPNQSVLFLIKELQSDQHADMVLNILLKIQIPRHIDIEPVKVIACREDVNRNRAILVLGNAHWTAGEPCLIQLCRECQENSEDMPDTIKCICQALDRIGTVNSLSVLLALKQTVSTKQIQQYIDKTIGHIQRRHSENELSPSPGPL
;
A
#
# COMPACT_ATOMS: atom_id res chain seq x y z
N MET A 1 -26.98 13.10 1.05
CA MET A 1 -25.92 12.07 1.12
C MET A 1 -26.42 10.74 0.56
N HIS A 2 -27.54 10.20 1.06
CA HIS A 2 -28.27 9.11 0.39
C HIS A 2 -28.67 9.51 -1.05
N GLU A 3 -29.23 10.72 -1.19
CA GLU A 3 -29.57 11.35 -2.47
C GLU A 3 -28.34 11.66 -3.37
N PHE A 4 -27.13 11.74 -2.80
CA PHE A 4 -25.90 12.08 -3.55
C PHE A 4 -25.37 10.86 -4.30
N LEU A 5 -25.37 9.68 -3.69
CA LEU A 5 -24.93 8.46 -4.36
C LEU A 5 -26.01 7.88 -5.27
N GLU A 6 -27.29 8.05 -4.92
CA GLU A 6 -28.37 7.82 -5.89
C GLU A 6 -28.20 8.69 -7.14
N ARG A 7 -27.82 9.98 -7.00
CA ARG A 7 -27.59 10.89 -8.14
C ARG A 7 -26.23 10.72 -8.85
N LEU A 8 -25.17 10.33 -8.13
CA LEU A 8 -23.85 9.99 -8.70
C LEU A 8 -23.95 8.74 -9.61
N LEU A 9 -24.89 7.84 -9.31
CA LEU A 9 -25.10 6.57 -9.99
C LEU A 9 -26.23 6.59 -11.04
N THR A 10 -26.95 7.70 -11.18
CA THR A 10 -28.10 7.87 -12.10
C THR A 10 -27.88 8.92 -13.19
N ASP A 11 -26.63 9.26 -13.55
CA ASP A 11 -26.30 10.22 -14.64
C ASP A 11 -26.83 11.67 -14.46
N GLN A 12 -27.33 12.04 -13.28
CA GLN A 12 -28.01 13.33 -13.05
C GLN A 12 -27.16 14.45 -12.41
N LEU A 13 -25.84 14.29 -12.30
CA LEU A 13 -24.94 15.33 -11.75
C LEU A 13 -23.83 15.64 -12.74
N THR A 14 -23.63 16.92 -13.03
CA THR A 14 -22.52 17.42 -13.83
C THR A 14 -21.20 17.28 -13.06
N LEU A 15 -20.10 17.15 -13.80
CA LEU A 15 -18.75 16.96 -13.25
C LEU A 15 -18.34 18.08 -12.26
N GLU A 16 -18.76 19.33 -12.53
CA GLU A 16 -18.53 20.48 -11.65
C GLU A 16 -19.23 20.35 -10.29
N GLU A 17 -20.44 19.80 -10.25
CA GLU A 17 -21.19 19.57 -8.99
C GLU A 17 -20.53 18.48 -8.14
N ARG A 18 -19.85 17.51 -8.77
CA ARG A 18 -19.09 16.46 -8.10
C ARG A 18 -17.83 17.02 -7.41
N LEU A 19 -17.14 17.98 -8.04
CA LEU A 19 -15.91 18.61 -7.53
C LEU A 19 -16.17 19.69 -6.45
N VAL A 20 -17.23 20.48 -6.60
CA VAL A 20 -17.63 21.50 -5.61
C VAL A 20 -18.12 20.86 -4.30
N TYR A 21 -18.62 19.63 -4.33
CA TYR A 21 -19.12 18.95 -3.14
C TYR A 21 -18.03 18.17 -2.39
N ALA A 22 -17.16 17.42 -3.09
CA ALA A 22 -16.01 16.72 -2.49
C ALA A 22 -15.07 17.68 -1.74
N SER A 23 -14.90 18.91 -2.22
CA SER A 23 -14.08 19.95 -1.59
C SER A 23 -14.71 20.62 -0.35
N ARG A 24 -16.02 20.47 -0.10
CA ARG A 24 -16.77 21.28 0.88
C ARG A 24 -17.13 20.61 2.20
N ARG A 25 -16.94 19.29 2.39
CA ARG A 25 -17.38 18.61 3.63
C ARG A 25 -16.25 17.97 4.44
N LYS A 26 -15.73 18.78 5.37
CA LYS A 26 -15.26 18.34 6.71
C LYS A 26 -16.44 17.86 7.59
N HIS A 27 -17.27 16.94 7.10
CA HIS A 27 -18.40 16.42 7.89
C HIS A 27 -18.50 14.92 7.71
N GLU A 28 -17.99 14.20 8.72
CA GLU A 28 -18.01 12.74 8.89
C GLU A 28 -19.38 12.14 8.65
N PRO A 29 -19.54 11.46 7.52
CA PRO A 29 -20.57 10.48 7.33
C PRO A 29 -20.09 9.21 8.03
N SER A 30 -20.98 8.46 8.69
CA SER A 30 -20.57 7.16 9.20
C SER A 30 -20.06 6.31 8.03
N GLU A 31 -18.78 5.93 8.05
CA GLU A 31 -18.09 5.11 7.03
C GLU A 31 -18.97 3.96 6.50
N LYS A 32 -19.80 3.39 7.37
CA LYS A 32 -20.77 2.32 7.07
C LYS A 32 -21.76 2.63 5.95
N ILE A 33 -22.22 3.87 5.77
CA ILE A 33 -23.20 4.20 4.73
C ILE A 33 -22.56 4.14 3.34
N TYR A 34 -21.28 4.50 3.23
CA TYR A 34 -20.60 4.58 1.93
C TYR A 34 -20.00 3.27 1.46
N GLN A 35 -19.69 2.36 2.37
CA GLN A 35 -19.22 1.02 2.03
C GLN A 35 -20.19 0.26 1.10
N ALA A 36 -21.50 0.53 1.21
CA ALA A 36 -22.52 -0.06 0.34
C ALA A 36 -22.33 0.28 -1.16
N TYR A 37 -21.62 1.36 -1.47
CA TYR A 37 -21.43 1.85 -2.83
C TYR A 37 -20.12 1.40 -3.47
N VAL A 38 -19.20 0.82 -2.69
CA VAL A 38 -17.91 0.29 -3.19
C VAL A 38 -18.09 -0.67 -4.36
N PRO A 39 -19.01 -1.66 -4.34
CA PRO A 39 -19.21 -2.56 -5.48
C PRO A 39 -19.57 -1.82 -6.77
N ARG A 40 -20.39 -0.76 -6.67
CA ARG A 40 -20.83 0.03 -7.81
C ARG A 40 -19.72 0.94 -8.35
N VAL A 41 -18.87 1.50 -7.48
CA VAL A 41 -17.69 2.25 -7.92
C VAL A 41 -16.73 1.33 -8.70
N PHE A 42 -16.50 0.10 -8.23
CA PHE A 42 -15.72 -0.89 -8.99
C PHE A 42 -16.37 -1.28 -10.32
N GLU A 43 -17.70 -1.39 -10.37
CA GLU A 43 -18.43 -1.62 -11.62
C GLU A 43 -18.19 -0.48 -12.62
N LEU A 44 -18.35 0.78 -12.18
CA LEU A 44 -18.09 1.95 -13.03
C LEU A 44 -16.63 2.00 -13.50
N LEU A 45 -15.66 1.74 -12.63
CA LEU A 45 -14.24 1.70 -12.98
C LEU A 45 -13.92 0.67 -14.08
N ARG A 46 -14.60 -0.48 -14.09
CA ARG A 46 -14.44 -1.52 -15.13
C ARG A 46 -14.98 -1.12 -16.50
N HIS A 47 -15.93 -0.21 -16.56
CA HIS A 47 -16.63 0.18 -17.79
C HIS A 47 -16.31 1.60 -18.26
N THR A 48 -15.46 2.33 -17.52
CA THR A 48 -15.11 3.71 -17.84
C THR A 48 -13.76 3.75 -18.56
N ASP A 49 -13.76 4.13 -19.84
CA ASP A 49 -12.52 4.35 -20.60
C ASP A 49 -11.98 5.79 -20.48
N ALA A 50 -12.81 6.72 -20.02
CA ALA A 50 -12.43 8.13 -19.86
C ALA A 50 -11.51 8.32 -18.64
N ALA A 51 -10.25 8.67 -18.89
CA ALA A 51 -9.21 8.82 -17.87
C ALA A 51 -9.57 9.81 -16.74
N HIS A 52 -10.21 10.95 -17.06
CA HIS A 52 -10.62 11.92 -16.05
C HIS A 52 -11.72 11.37 -15.13
N LEU A 53 -12.67 10.60 -15.66
CA LEU A 53 -13.70 9.94 -14.85
C LEU A 53 -13.11 8.80 -14.02
N LYS A 54 -12.16 8.01 -14.55
CA LYS A 54 -11.43 7.00 -13.77
C LYS A 54 -10.72 7.64 -12.57
N ARG A 55 -10.03 8.76 -12.77
CA ARG A 55 -9.38 9.52 -11.71
C ARG A 55 -10.36 9.88 -10.58
N ASP A 56 -11.51 10.44 -10.92
CA ASP A 56 -12.51 10.83 -9.91
C ASP A 56 -13.09 9.62 -9.17
N LEU A 57 -13.31 8.51 -9.88
CA LEU A 57 -13.77 7.26 -9.26
C LEU A 57 -12.72 6.68 -8.31
N TYR A 58 -11.43 6.79 -8.63
CA TYR A 58 -10.35 6.40 -7.70
C TYR A 58 -10.30 7.28 -6.46
N LEU A 59 -10.49 8.60 -6.58
CA LEU A 59 -10.57 9.50 -5.43
C LEU A 59 -11.75 9.15 -4.52
N VAL A 60 -12.93 8.92 -5.10
CA VAL A 60 -14.10 8.46 -4.33
C VAL A 60 -13.80 7.14 -3.64
N LEU A 61 -13.20 6.18 -4.35
CA LEU A 61 -12.87 4.88 -3.79
C LEU A 61 -11.86 5.00 -2.64
N GLU A 62 -10.83 5.83 -2.80
CA GLU A 62 -9.82 6.10 -1.77
C GLU A 62 -10.45 6.60 -0.47
N ASP A 63 -11.53 7.39 -0.54
CA ASP A 63 -12.21 7.96 0.64
C ASP A 63 -13.17 6.98 1.33
N ILE A 64 -13.75 6.02 0.61
CA ILE A 64 -14.85 5.17 1.13
C ILE A 64 -14.50 3.69 1.28
N ILE A 65 -13.35 3.25 0.77
CA ILE A 65 -13.02 1.83 0.72
C ILE A 65 -12.80 1.24 2.13
N PRO A 66 -13.52 0.18 2.51
CA PRO A 66 -13.24 -0.51 3.76
C PRO A 66 -11.94 -1.31 3.66
N PRO A 67 -11.30 -1.65 4.80
CA PRO A 67 -10.12 -2.50 4.80
C PRO A 67 -10.36 -3.87 4.14
N GLY A 68 -11.53 -4.47 4.36
CA GLY A 68 -11.90 -5.75 3.76
C GLY A 68 -12.70 -5.57 2.47
N ILE A 69 -12.17 -6.01 1.33
CA ILE A 69 -12.87 -6.04 0.04
C ILE A 69 -12.78 -7.44 -0.61
N PRO A 70 -13.68 -7.78 -1.54
CA PRO A 70 -13.60 -9.04 -2.28
C PRO A 70 -12.30 -9.18 -3.09
N ASN A 71 -11.75 -10.41 -3.18
CA ASN A 71 -10.50 -10.69 -3.92
C ASN A 71 -10.50 -10.16 -5.35
N GLN A 72 -11.64 -10.27 -6.05
CA GLN A 72 -11.82 -9.76 -7.42
C GLN A 72 -11.62 -8.24 -7.55
N SER A 73 -11.92 -7.48 -6.50
CA SER A 73 -11.68 -6.03 -6.45
C SER A 73 -10.20 -5.73 -6.21
N VAL A 74 -9.51 -6.52 -5.37
CA VAL A 74 -8.05 -6.41 -5.18
C VAL A 74 -7.33 -6.74 -6.50
N LEU A 75 -7.70 -7.83 -7.17
CA LEU A 75 -7.13 -8.22 -8.47
C LEU A 75 -7.36 -7.16 -9.55
N PHE A 76 -8.53 -6.51 -9.55
CA PHE A 76 -8.79 -5.38 -10.44
C PHE A 76 -7.81 -4.24 -10.21
N LEU A 77 -7.61 -3.82 -8.96
CA LEU A 77 -6.65 -2.75 -8.61
C LEU A 77 -5.23 -3.13 -9.03
N ILE A 78 -4.77 -4.35 -8.75
CA ILE A 78 -3.44 -4.82 -9.14
C ILE A 78 -3.25 -4.79 -10.67
N LYS A 79 -4.29 -5.16 -11.44
CA LYS A 79 -4.25 -5.09 -12.90
C LYS A 79 -4.13 -3.66 -13.41
N GLU A 80 -4.82 -2.70 -12.77
CA GLU A 80 -4.78 -1.29 -13.18
C GLU A 80 -3.39 -0.66 -13.00
N LEU A 81 -2.55 -1.20 -12.11
CA LEU A 81 -1.14 -0.78 -11.97
C LEU A 81 -0.32 -0.96 -13.24
N GLN A 82 -0.71 -1.86 -14.15
CA GLN A 82 0.03 -2.10 -15.40
C GLN A 82 -0.12 -0.97 -16.42
N SER A 83 -1.13 -0.09 -16.25
CA SER A 83 -1.40 1.01 -17.17
C SER A 83 -0.62 2.29 -16.84
N ASP A 84 0.05 2.35 -15.68
CA ASP A 84 0.78 3.47 -15.09
C ASP A 84 -0.01 4.80 -14.88
N GLN A 85 -1.09 5.05 -15.61
CA GLN A 85 -1.81 6.34 -15.67
C GLN A 85 -2.42 6.80 -14.33
N HIS A 86 -2.79 5.85 -13.46
CA HIS A 86 -3.38 6.11 -12.14
C HIS A 86 -2.71 5.28 -11.04
N ALA A 87 -1.44 4.89 -11.24
CA ALA A 87 -0.74 4.00 -10.32
C ALA A 87 -0.62 4.58 -8.91
N ASP A 88 -0.48 5.90 -8.77
CA ASP A 88 -0.42 6.61 -7.49
C ASP A 88 -1.70 6.41 -6.66
N MET A 89 -2.86 6.59 -7.28
CA MET A 89 -4.16 6.45 -6.63
C MET A 89 -4.45 4.99 -6.28
N VAL A 90 -4.16 4.08 -7.22
CA VAL A 90 -4.32 2.65 -6.98
C VAL A 90 -3.45 2.18 -5.81
N LEU A 91 -2.19 2.65 -5.72
CA LEU A 91 -1.32 2.33 -4.58
C LEU A 91 -1.85 2.92 -3.27
N ASN A 92 -2.38 4.15 -3.25
CA ASN A 92 -3.02 4.71 -2.06
C ASN A 92 -4.20 3.84 -1.59
N ILE A 93 -5.02 3.34 -2.52
CA ILE A 93 -6.12 2.43 -2.22
C ILE A 93 -5.59 1.10 -1.67
N LEU A 94 -4.57 0.52 -2.31
CA LEU A 94 -3.94 -0.73 -1.86
C LEU A 94 -3.31 -0.60 -0.47
N LEU A 95 -2.87 0.59 -0.06
CA LEU A 95 -2.37 0.85 1.30
C LEU A 95 -3.45 0.82 2.38
N LYS A 96 -4.72 1.07 2.01
CA LYS A 96 -5.86 1.13 2.94
C LYS A 96 -6.56 -0.22 3.13
N ILE A 97 -6.34 -1.18 2.23
CA ILE A 97 -7.02 -2.48 2.25
C ILE A 97 -6.13 -3.60 2.79
N GLN A 98 -6.77 -4.66 3.26
CA GLN A 98 -6.15 -5.93 3.56
C GLN A 98 -6.01 -6.74 2.27
N ILE A 99 -4.77 -6.92 1.83
CA ILE A 99 -4.46 -7.76 0.67
C ILE A 99 -4.31 -9.22 1.16
N PRO A 100 -5.15 -10.15 0.67
CA PRO A 100 -4.99 -11.56 0.99
C PRO A 100 -3.65 -12.12 0.52
N ARG A 101 -3.00 -12.94 1.35
CA ARG A 101 -1.65 -13.48 1.11
C ARG A 101 -1.51 -14.31 -0.17
N HIS A 102 -2.61 -14.87 -0.68
CA HIS A 102 -2.61 -15.70 -1.90
C HIS A 102 -2.76 -14.88 -3.19
N ILE A 103 -3.00 -13.57 -3.10
CA ILE A 103 -3.07 -12.71 -4.28
C ILE A 103 -1.65 -12.35 -4.72
N ASP A 104 -1.36 -12.60 -5.99
CA ASP A 104 -0.11 -12.18 -6.61
C ASP A 104 -0.08 -10.65 -6.78
N ILE A 105 0.91 -10.03 -6.15
CA ILE A 105 1.15 -8.58 -6.19
C ILE A 105 2.46 -8.24 -6.92
N GLU A 106 2.97 -9.12 -7.78
CA GLU A 106 4.17 -8.89 -8.59
C GLU A 106 4.19 -7.51 -9.30
N PRO A 107 3.07 -6.95 -9.83
CA PRO A 107 3.08 -5.59 -10.39
C PRO A 107 3.51 -4.50 -9.40
N VAL A 108 3.19 -4.66 -8.11
CA VAL A 108 3.64 -3.74 -7.05
C VAL A 108 5.17 -3.85 -6.87
N LYS A 109 5.72 -5.07 -6.94
CA LYS A 109 7.17 -5.30 -6.89
C LYS A 109 7.90 -4.57 -8.00
N VAL A 110 7.36 -4.65 -9.21
CA VAL A 110 7.91 -3.99 -10.39
C VAL A 110 7.99 -2.47 -10.16
N ILE A 111 6.94 -1.85 -9.61
CA ILE A 111 6.96 -0.41 -9.27
C ILE A 111 7.96 -0.11 -8.15
N ALA A 112 8.01 -0.93 -7.09
CA ALA A 112 8.93 -0.73 -5.96
C ALA A 112 10.41 -0.77 -6.39
N CYS A 113 10.74 -1.62 -7.37
CA CYS A 113 12.10 -1.78 -7.87
C CYS A 113 12.46 -0.74 -8.99
N ARG A 114 11.53 0.14 -9.43
CA ARG A 114 11.80 1.24 -10.40
C ARG A 114 12.15 2.54 -9.68
N GLU A 115 12.95 3.42 -10.29
CA GLU A 115 13.14 4.81 -9.85
C GLU A 115 11.90 5.64 -10.21
N ASP A 116 10.82 5.40 -9.46
CA ASP A 116 9.50 5.99 -9.72
C ASP A 116 9.02 6.80 -8.50
N VAL A 117 8.24 7.87 -8.74
CA VAL A 117 7.62 8.68 -7.68
C VAL A 117 6.70 7.86 -6.75
N ASN A 118 6.26 6.70 -7.23
CA ASN A 118 5.42 5.74 -6.51
C ASN A 118 6.20 4.63 -5.81
N ARG A 119 7.54 4.57 -5.96
CA ARG A 119 8.41 3.56 -5.34
C ARG A 119 8.09 3.35 -3.86
N ASN A 120 8.05 4.45 -3.09
CA ASN A 120 7.85 4.39 -1.64
C ASN A 120 6.47 3.86 -1.26
N ARG A 121 5.43 4.22 -2.01
CA ARG A 121 4.08 3.67 -1.80
C ARG A 121 4.04 2.18 -2.10
N ALA A 122 4.66 1.77 -3.22
CA ALA A 122 4.74 0.36 -3.59
C ALA A 122 5.48 -0.47 -2.52
N ILE A 123 6.62 0.01 -2.00
CA ILE A 123 7.34 -0.61 -0.88
C ILE A 123 6.43 -0.82 0.33
N LEU A 124 5.66 0.20 0.71
CA LEU A 124 4.72 0.10 1.83
C LEU A 124 3.59 -0.90 1.57
N VAL A 125 3.09 -1.00 0.33
CA VAL A 125 2.09 -2.01 -0.08
C VAL A 125 2.66 -3.43 0.06
N LEU A 126 3.90 -3.68 -0.38
CA LEU A 126 4.56 -4.99 -0.21
C LEU A 126 4.62 -5.39 1.26
N GLY A 127 4.95 -4.44 2.14
CA GLY A 127 4.94 -4.62 3.58
C GLY A 127 3.56 -4.92 4.16
N ASN A 128 2.54 -4.15 3.77
CA ASN A 128 1.14 -4.34 4.21
C ASN A 128 0.56 -5.70 3.79
N ALA A 129 0.96 -6.20 2.64
CA ALA A 129 0.56 -7.52 2.16
C ALA A 129 1.29 -8.68 2.88
N HIS A 130 2.27 -8.38 3.74
CA HIS A 130 3.17 -9.37 4.34
C HIS A 130 3.79 -10.30 3.29
N TRP A 131 4.16 -9.76 2.14
CA TRP A 131 4.51 -10.55 0.97
C TRP A 131 5.98 -10.97 1.02
N THR A 132 6.23 -12.16 1.57
CA THR A 132 7.58 -12.70 1.78
C THR A 132 8.35 -12.93 0.49
N ALA A 133 7.66 -13.26 -0.62
CA ALA A 133 8.29 -13.42 -1.93
C ALA A 133 8.91 -12.11 -2.48
N GLY A 134 8.48 -10.95 -1.98
CA GLY A 134 9.04 -9.65 -2.33
C GLY A 134 10.25 -9.23 -1.51
N GLU A 135 10.58 -9.96 -0.45
CA GLU A 135 11.70 -9.63 0.44
C GLU A 135 13.04 -9.46 -0.32
N PRO A 136 13.39 -10.29 -1.33
CA PRO A 136 14.61 -10.06 -2.11
C PRO A 136 14.66 -8.70 -2.84
N CYS A 137 13.53 -8.16 -3.33
CA CYS A 137 13.49 -6.80 -3.92
C CYS A 137 13.78 -5.75 -2.84
N LEU A 138 13.21 -5.88 -1.64
CA LEU A 138 13.47 -4.96 -0.53
C LEU A 138 14.91 -5.02 -0.03
N ILE A 139 15.51 -6.21 0.05
CA ILE A 139 16.93 -6.38 0.39
C ILE A 139 17.82 -5.70 -0.66
N GLN A 140 17.49 -5.85 -1.94
CA GLN A 140 18.23 -5.20 -3.01
C GLN A 140 18.12 -3.66 -2.92
N LEU A 141 16.93 -3.13 -2.69
CA LEU A 141 16.71 -1.70 -2.45
C LEU A 141 17.48 -1.19 -1.23
N CYS A 142 17.59 -1.97 -0.16
CA CYS A 142 18.45 -1.62 0.98
C CYS A 142 19.92 -1.46 0.58
N ARG A 143 20.44 -2.30 -0.33
CA ARG A 143 21.83 -2.20 -0.83
C ARG A 143 22.01 -0.97 -1.70
N GLU A 144 21.05 -0.66 -2.57
CA GLU A 144 21.06 0.58 -3.35
C GLU A 144 21.07 1.82 -2.44
N CYS A 145 20.26 1.80 -1.38
CA CYS A 145 20.29 2.85 -0.37
C CYS A 145 21.59 2.87 0.45
N GLN A 146 22.38 1.80 0.52
CA GLN A 146 23.71 1.85 1.18
C GLN A 146 24.69 2.70 0.38
N GLU A 147 24.62 2.61 -0.96
CA GLU A 147 25.49 3.36 -1.86
C GLU A 147 25.14 4.86 -1.89
N ASN A 148 23.86 5.21 -1.73
CA ASN A 148 23.35 6.58 -1.82
C ASN A 148 22.51 6.99 -0.59
N SER A 149 22.97 6.65 0.63
CA SER A 149 22.14 6.73 1.84
C SER A 149 21.69 8.14 2.23
N GLU A 150 22.43 9.17 1.83
CA GLU A 150 22.13 10.57 2.20
C GLU A 150 20.98 11.15 1.36
N ASP A 151 20.77 10.64 0.14
CA ASP A 151 19.78 11.16 -0.80
C ASP A 151 18.42 10.46 -0.68
N MET A 152 18.32 9.39 0.11
CA MET A 152 17.14 8.52 0.16
C MET A 152 16.55 8.24 1.57
N PRO A 153 16.49 9.22 2.50
CA PRO A 153 16.04 8.96 3.87
C PRO A 153 14.61 8.44 3.98
N ASP A 154 13.68 8.91 3.14
CA ASP A 154 12.28 8.47 3.17
C ASP A 154 12.09 7.08 2.56
N THR A 155 12.88 6.74 1.53
CA THR A 155 12.93 5.39 0.97
C THR A 155 13.42 4.40 2.03
N ILE A 156 14.48 4.74 2.78
CA ILE A 156 14.99 3.90 3.87
C ILE A 156 13.92 3.64 4.93
N LYS A 157 13.16 4.67 5.34
CA LYS A 157 12.04 4.50 6.28
C LYS A 157 10.98 3.54 5.73
N CYS A 158 10.60 3.69 4.45
CA CYS A 158 9.60 2.82 3.82
C CYS A 158 10.08 1.37 3.75
N ILE A 159 11.34 1.13 3.38
CA ILE A 159 11.93 -0.22 3.33
C ILE A 159 11.96 -0.83 4.72
N CYS A 160 12.44 -0.08 5.72
CA CYS A 160 12.46 -0.54 7.11
C CYS A 160 11.06 -0.90 7.62
N GLN A 161 10.04 -0.07 7.33
CA GLN A 161 8.65 -0.36 7.67
C GLN A 161 8.11 -1.61 6.98
N ALA A 162 8.46 -1.82 5.70
CA ALA A 162 8.05 -2.99 4.95
C ALA A 162 8.71 -4.27 5.48
N LEU A 163 10.03 -4.22 5.74
CA LEU A 163 10.80 -5.33 6.32
C LEU A 163 10.35 -5.64 7.76
N ASP A 164 10.03 -4.64 8.58
CA ASP A 164 9.44 -4.86 9.90
C ASP A 164 8.13 -5.64 9.80
N ARG A 165 7.26 -5.33 8.83
CA ARG A 165 5.99 -6.05 8.65
C ARG A 165 6.17 -7.47 8.13
N ILE A 166 7.11 -7.68 7.21
CA ILE A 166 7.44 -9.01 6.68
C ILE A 166 8.07 -9.87 7.77
N GLY A 167 8.99 -9.29 8.56
CA GLY A 167 9.44 -9.85 9.83
C GLY A 167 10.35 -11.09 9.72
N THR A 168 11.02 -11.32 8.59
CA THR A 168 12.00 -12.43 8.49
C THR A 168 13.41 -11.96 8.87
N VAL A 169 14.20 -12.91 9.38
CA VAL A 169 15.60 -12.70 9.76
C VAL A 169 16.55 -12.48 8.57
N ASN A 170 16.13 -12.82 7.35
CA ASN A 170 16.98 -12.71 6.16
C ASN A 170 17.43 -11.28 5.90
N SER A 171 16.63 -10.31 6.33
CA SER A 171 16.88 -8.88 6.15
C SER A 171 17.83 -8.27 7.20
N LEU A 172 18.16 -8.98 8.29
CA LEU A 172 18.96 -8.42 9.39
C LEU A 172 20.37 -7.99 8.97
N SER A 173 21.05 -8.79 8.14
CA SER A 173 22.42 -8.50 7.71
C SER A 173 22.49 -7.22 6.87
N VAL A 174 21.54 -7.01 5.95
CA VAL A 174 21.49 -5.81 5.11
C VAL A 174 21.09 -4.56 5.90
N LEU A 175 20.20 -4.70 6.89
CA LEU A 175 19.83 -3.60 7.79
C LEU A 175 21.01 -3.17 8.66
N LEU A 176 21.79 -4.12 9.18
CA LEU A 176 23.01 -3.82 9.95
C LEU A 176 24.05 -3.10 9.11
N ALA A 177 24.25 -3.53 7.86
CA ALA A 177 25.16 -2.84 6.94
C ALA A 177 24.63 -1.42 6.57
N LEU A 178 23.32 -1.27 6.33
CA LEU A 178 22.72 0.04 6.05
C LEU A 178 22.85 1.01 7.23
N LYS A 179 22.75 0.53 8.46
CA LYS A 179 22.99 1.34 9.65
C LYS A 179 24.40 1.95 9.67
N GLN A 180 25.40 1.22 9.19
CA GLN A 180 26.80 1.67 9.20
C GLN A 180 27.08 2.77 8.19
N THR A 181 26.31 2.85 7.10
CA THR A 181 26.50 3.86 6.04
C THR A 181 25.71 5.13 6.28
N VAL A 182 24.54 5.04 6.94
CA VAL A 182 23.68 6.19 7.22
C VAL A 182 24.28 7.09 8.29
N SER A 183 24.53 8.36 7.96
CA SER A 183 25.07 9.38 8.89
C SER A 183 23.99 9.99 9.83
N THR A 184 22.73 9.97 9.40
CA THR A 184 21.63 10.63 10.13
C THR A 184 21.15 9.81 11.33
N LYS A 185 21.34 10.34 12.55
CA LYS A 185 20.93 9.67 13.81
C LYS A 185 19.47 9.24 13.84
N GLN A 186 18.56 10.05 13.30
CA GLN A 186 17.13 9.74 13.29
C GLN A 186 16.83 8.49 12.44
N ILE A 187 17.50 8.34 11.29
CA ILE A 187 17.34 7.18 10.43
C ILE A 187 18.01 5.95 11.06
N GLN A 188 19.19 6.10 11.66
CA GLN A 188 19.83 5.02 12.42
C GLN A 188 18.92 4.47 13.53
N GLN A 189 18.25 5.35 14.30
CA GLN A 189 17.27 4.94 15.32
C GLN A 189 16.09 4.17 14.73
N TYR A 190 15.65 4.53 13.52
CA TYR A 190 14.59 3.82 12.82
C TYR A 190 15.02 2.42 12.38
N ILE A 191 16.25 2.30 11.86
CA ILE A 191 16.86 1.01 11.49
C ILE A 191 17.04 0.13 12.74
N ASP A 192 17.54 0.69 13.84
CA ASP A 192 17.71 -0.04 15.11
C ASP A 192 16.38 -0.59 15.65
N LYS A 193 15.33 0.22 15.61
CA LYS A 193 13.99 -0.22 16.01
C LYS A 193 13.50 -1.39 15.14
N THR A 194 13.72 -1.31 13.83
CA THR A 194 13.36 -2.35 12.87
C THR A 194 14.10 -3.66 13.14
N ILE A 195 15.43 -3.60 13.31
CA ILE A 195 16.27 -4.75 13.68
C ILE A 195 15.75 -5.39 14.98
N GLY A 196 15.53 -4.58 16.01
CA GLY A 196 15.06 -5.06 17.32
C GLY A 196 13.64 -5.65 17.29
N HIS A 197 12.78 -5.23 16.37
CA HIS A 197 11.47 -5.85 16.15
C HIS A 197 11.59 -7.23 15.52
N ILE A 198 12.39 -7.35 14.45
CA ILE A 198 12.60 -8.61 13.72
C ILE A 198 13.26 -9.66 14.64
N GLN A 199 14.29 -9.27 15.40
CA GLN A 199 14.97 -10.16 16.35
C GLN A 199 14.02 -10.67 17.46
N ARG A 200 13.16 -9.79 17.99
CA ARG A 200 12.17 -10.17 19.02
C ARG A 200 11.17 -11.19 18.50
N ARG A 201 10.57 -10.94 17.32
CA ARG A 201 9.62 -11.89 16.72
C ARG A 201 10.25 -13.24 16.40
N HIS A 202 11.51 -13.24 15.96
CA HIS A 202 12.24 -14.48 15.73
C HIS A 202 12.43 -15.27 17.03
N SER A 203 12.87 -14.60 18.10
CA SER A 203 13.07 -15.22 19.42
C SER A 203 11.76 -15.79 19.99
N GLU A 204 10.64 -15.07 19.84
CA GLU A 204 9.31 -15.52 20.29
C GLU A 204 8.81 -16.75 19.52
N ASN A 205 9.11 -16.84 18.22
CA ASN A 205 8.76 -18.00 17.40
C ASN A 205 9.62 -19.23 17.70
N GLU A 206 10.89 -19.06 18.08
CA GLU A 206 11.75 -20.18 18.48
C GLU A 206 11.40 -20.73 19.88
N LEU A 207 10.85 -19.89 20.76
CA LEU A 207 10.43 -20.27 22.13
C LEU A 207 9.03 -20.91 22.20
N SER A 208 8.30 -20.96 21.08
CA SER A 208 6.99 -21.60 20.98
C SER A 208 7.13 -22.99 20.35
N PRO A 209 7.39 -24.06 21.12
CA PRO A 209 7.48 -25.40 20.55
C PRO A 209 6.13 -25.76 19.91
N SER A 210 6.18 -26.24 18.67
CA SER A 210 5.01 -26.81 18.01
C SER A 210 4.38 -27.87 18.92
N PRO A 211 3.06 -27.87 19.13
CA PRO A 211 2.41 -29.00 19.80
C PRO A 211 2.72 -30.23 18.96
N GLY A 212 3.47 -31.18 19.56
CA GLY A 212 3.77 -32.44 18.92
C GLY A 212 2.48 -33.15 18.50
N PRO A 213 2.54 -34.01 17.47
CA PRO A 213 1.36 -34.69 16.98
C PRO A 213 0.71 -35.49 18.11
N LEU A 214 -0.59 -35.21 18.35
CA LEU A 214 -1.49 -36.04 19.16
C LEU A 214 -1.85 -37.33 18.41
#